data_AF-A0A519RP20-F1
#
_entry.id   AF-A0A519RP20-F1
#
_cell.length_a   1.000
_cell.length_b   1.000
_cell.length_c   1.000
_cell.angle_alpha   90.00
_cell.angle_beta   90.00
_cell.angle_gamma   90.00
#
_symmetry.space_group_name_H-M   'P 1'
#
loop_
_entity.id
_entity.type
_entity.pdbx_description
1 polymer ?
#
loop_
_entity_poly.entity_id
_entity_poly.type
_entity_poly.pdbx_seq_one_letter_code
_entity_poly.pdbx_strand_id
1 'polypeptide(L)'
;RKDVAILNMPAWAAANTDFDNGNGIKYGEGYEHTGFFNRKYIPRQGDLNLGDDKLTNPNNYRSIRYADVLLMAAEAYSAGGIDDTKARAYLNEVIERAFGNTSHNVTASGPGLTDLILKERRLELVGEGHRFFDLVRTGKAAGTIPGFTAGKHELFPIPFEEIRFSNGNWGQNPGY
;
A
#
# COMPACT_ATOMS: atom_id res chain seq x y z
N ARG A 1 10.27 -6.79 -6.65
CA ARG A 1 8.91 -6.18 -6.61
C ARG A 1 8.91 -4.71 -6.22
N LYS A 2 9.71 -4.28 -5.23
CA LYS A 2 9.85 -2.85 -4.87
C LYS A 2 10.11 -1.99 -6.12
N ASP A 3 11.02 -2.40 -6.99
CA ASP A 3 11.42 -1.61 -8.18
C ASP A 3 10.32 -1.51 -9.26
N VAL A 4 9.32 -2.39 -9.21
CA VAL A 4 8.16 -2.37 -10.12
C VAL A 4 7.10 -1.40 -9.61
N ALA A 5 6.93 -1.31 -8.29
CA ALA A 5 5.89 -0.49 -7.67
C ALA A 5 6.36 0.89 -7.20
N ILE A 6 7.66 1.04 -6.93
CA ILE A 6 8.30 2.28 -6.48
C ILE A 6 9.39 2.66 -7.47
N LEU A 7 9.36 3.92 -7.90
CA LEU A 7 10.37 4.53 -8.75
C LEU A 7 11.36 5.28 -7.86
N ASN A 8 12.63 4.86 -7.87
CA ASN A 8 13.72 5.68 -7.34
C ASN A 8 14.13 6.68 -8.42
N MET A 9 13.66 7.92 -8.29
CA MET A 9 13.85 8.97 -9.31
C MET A 9 15.32 9.38 -9.46
N PRO A 10 16.11 9.60 -8.38
CA PRO A 10 17.55 9.86 -8.51
C PRO A 10 18.30 8.77 -9.27
N ALA A 11 18.06 7.50 -8.92
CA ALA A 11 18.72 6.38 -9.60
C ALA A 11 18.28 6.25 -11.07
N TRP A 12 17.00 6.49 -11.35
CA TRP A 12 16.49 6.48 -12.71
C TRP A 12 17.07 7.62 -13.56
N ALA A 13 17.17 8.83 -13.00
CA ALA A 13 17.79 9.97 -13.67
C ALA A 13 19.27 9.71 -13.98
N ALA A 14 20.02 9.18 -13.02
CA ALA A 14 21.43 8.85 -13.19
C ALA A 14 21.67 7.78 -14.27
N ALA A 15 20.75 6.83 -14.44
CA ALA A 15 20.85 5.76 -15.43
C ALA A 15 20.43 6.18 -16.85
N ASN A 16 19.85 7.37 -17.03
CA ASN A 16 19.27 7.80 -18.31
C ASN A 16 19.71 9.24 -18.64
N THR A 17 21.02 9.47 -18.67
CA THR A 17 21.64 10.78 -18.99
C THR A 17 21.35 11.25 -20.41
N ASP A 18 21.16 10.30 -21.34
CA ASP A 18 20.92 10.61 -22.75
C ASP A 18 19.44 10.95 -23.07
N PHE A 19 18.57 10.93 -22.04
CA PHE A 19 17.18 11.30 -22.19
C PHE A 19 17.03 12.75 -22.67
N ASP A 20 15.95 13.04 -23.42
CA ASP A 20 15.66 14.36 -23.98
C ASP A 20 16.86 14.95 -24.75
N ASN A 21 17.37 14.21 -25.73
CA ASN A 21 18.52 14.60 -26.56
C ASN A 21 19.78 14.94 -25.73
N GLY A 22 20.05 14.19 -24.67
CA GLY A 22 21.21 14.41 -23.79
C GLY A 22 21.01 15.48 -22.71
N ASN A 23 19.81 16.05 -22.58
CA ASN A 23 19.50 16.97 -21.48
C ASN A 23 19.28 16.25 -20.13
N GLY A 24 19.19 14.93 -20.15
CA GLY A 24 18.91 14.09 -18.98
C GLY A 24 17.49 14.26 -18.45
N ILE A 25 17.23 13.66 -17.29
CA ILE A 25 15.93 13.75 -16.61
C ILE A 25 15.96 14.87 -15.58
N LYS A 26 14.95 15.73 -15.63
CA LYS A 26 14.70 16.79 -14.63
C LYS A 26 13.36 16.55 -13.95
N TYR A 27 13.28 16.79 -12.65
CA TYR A 27 12.04 16.70 -11.88
C TYR A 27 12.05 17.73 -10.75
N GLY A 28 10.86 18.16 -10.33
CA GLY A 28 10.70 19.07 -9.20
C GLY A 28 10.68 18.31 -7.89
N GLU A 29 11.38 18.84 -6.88
CA GLU A 29 11.30 18.34 -5.51
C GLU A 29 10.21 19.09 -4.74
N GLY A 30 9.28 18.36 -4.15
CA GLY A 30 8.23 18.91 -3.30
C GLY A 30 8.61 18.92 -1.82
N TYR A 31 7.70 19.40 -0.98
CA TYR A 31 7.82 19.25 0.48
C TYR A 31 7.93 17.76 0.87
N GLU A 32 8.80 17.44 1.81
CA GLU A 32 9.10 16.06 2.26
C GLU A 32 9.54 15.11 1.12
N HIS A 33 10.26 15.63 0.14
CA HIS A 33 10.82 14.82 -0.95
C HIS A 33 11.77 13.72 -0.44
N THR A 34 11.54 12.49 -0.90
CA THR A 34 12.36 11.32 -0.53
C THR A 34 13.13 10.71 -1.71
N GLY A 35 12.97 11.23 -2.92
CA GLY A 35 13.47 10.61 -4.16
C GLY A 35 12.60 9.45 -4.68
N PHE A 36 11.63 8.97 -3.90
CA PHE A 36 10.79 7.82 -4.27
C PHE A 36 9.39 8.26 -4.71
N PHE A 37 8.92 7.69 -5.82
CA PHE A 37 7.60 7.94 -6.39
C PHE A 37 6.80 6.64 -6.53
N ASN A 38 5.48 6.76 -6.45
CA ASN A 38 4.58 5.63 -6.70
C ASN A 38 4.54 5.31 -8.20
N ARG A 39 5.32 4.31 -8.63
CA ARG A 39 5.43 3.89 -10.03
C ARG A 39 4.15 3.25 -10.56
N LYS A 40 3.31 2.72 -9.67
CA LYS A 40 2.11 1.95 -10.03
C LYS A 40 0.99 2.82 -10.60
N TYR A 41 0.92 4.07 -10.14
CA TYR A 41 -0.11 5.04 -10.54
C TYR A 41 0.47 6.28 -11.22
N ILE A 42 1.75 6.25 -11.60
CA ILE A 42 2.35 7.37 -12.32
C ILE A 42 1.79 7.43 -13.75
N PRO A 43 1.27 8.59 -14.20
CA PRO A 43 0.85 8.76 -15.59
C PRO A 43 2.04 8.54 -16.53
N ARG A 44 1.77 7.96 -17.70
CA ARG A 44 2.76 7.71 -18.75
C ARG A 44 2.46 8.58 -19.97
N GLN A 45 3.52 8.93 -20.70
CA GLN A 45 3.36 9.56 -22.01
C GLN A 45 2.54 8.64 -22.93
N GLY A 46 1.48 9.19 -23.53
CA GLY A 46 0.55 8.42 -24.37
C GLY A 46 -0.68 7.88 -23.64
N ASP A 47 -0.81 8.10 -22.32
CA ASP A 47 -2.07 7.83 -21.61
C ASP A 47 -3.20 8.73 -22.13
N LEU A 48 -4.44 8.23 -22.11
CA LEU A 48 -5.66 8.95 -22.52
C LEU A 48 -6.12 9.96 -21.45
N ASN A 49 -5.22 10.84 -21.04
CA ASN A 49 -5.53 11.87 -20.06
C ASN A 49 -6.53 12.89 -20.68
N LEU A 50 -7.54 13.31 -19.91
CA LEU A 50 -8.58 14.25 -20.38
C LEU A 50 -8.50 15.59 -19.66
N GLY A 51 -7.92 16.60 -20.29
CA GLY A 51 -7.79 17.94 -19.72
C GLY A 51 -6.38 18.19 -19.20
N ASP A 52 -6.19 18.27 -17.88
CA ASP A 52 -4.85 18.43 -17.30
C ASP A 52 -4.18 17.07 -17.14
N ASP A 53 -3.20 16.79 -18.01
CA ASP A 53 -2.42 15.55 -18.04
C ASP A 53 -1.83 15.13 -16.68
N LYS A 54 -1.65 16.07 -15.74
CA LYS A 54 -1.13 15.80 -14.40
C LYS A 54 -2.22 15.42 -13.40
N LEU A 55 -3.47 15.80 -13.65
CA LEU A 55 -4.59 15.61 -12.72
C LEU A 55 -5.63 14.60 -13.21
N THR A 56 -5.69 14.34 -14.52
CA THR A 56 -6.73 13.52 -15.13
C THR A 56 -6.12 12.30 -15.79
N ASN A 57 -5.74 11.29 -15.00
CA ASN A 57 -5.24 10.03 -15.51
C ASN A 57 -6.35 8.97 -15.61
N PRO A 58 -6.48 8.22 -16.73
CA PRO A 58 -7.56 7.26 -16.94
C PRO A 58 -7.39 5.96 -16.14
N ASN A 59 -6.37 5.85 -15.29
CA ASN A 59 -6.17 4.66 -14.47
C ASN A 59 -7.22 4.58 -13.36
N ASN A 60 -8.06 3.54 -13.44
CA ASN A 60 -9.10 3.29 -12.47
C ASN A 60 -8.54 2.99 -11.07
N TYR A 61 -9.19 3.58 -10.07
CA TYR A 61 -9.03 3.21 -8.68
C TYR A 61 -9.49 1.77 -8.46
N ARG A 62 -8.64 0.93 -7.85
CA ARG A 62 -9.00 -0.44 -7.48
C ARG A 62 -9.51 -0.44 -6.04
N SER A 63 -10.84 -0.52 -5.87
CA SER A 63 -11.43 -0.68 -4.54
C SER A 63 -11.22 -2.08 -3.97
N ILE A 64 -11.17 -3.09 -4.84
CA ILE A 64 -10.87 -4.49 -4.51
C ILE A 64 -10.30 -5.17 -5.75
N ARG A 65 -9.45 -6.17 -5.56
CA ARG A 65 -8.94 -7.01 -6.64
C ARG A 65 -8.60 -8.40 -6.11
N TYR A 66 -8.52 -9.36 -7.02
CA TYR A 66 -8.40 -10.78 -6.66
C TYR A 66 -7.20 -11.09 -5.75
N ALA A 67 -6.04 -10.48 -5.97
CA ALA A 67 -4.89 -10.72 -5.08
C ALA A 67 -5.13 -10.23 -3.64
N ASP A 68 -5.92 -9.17 -3.42
CA ASP A 68 -6.30 -8.77 -2.06
C ASP A 68 -7.18 -9.84 -1.42
N VAL A 69 -8.15 -10.39 -2.16
CA VAL A 69 -9.01 -11.49 -1.70
C VAL A 69 -8.18 -12.72 -1.32
N LEU A 70 -7.23 -13.12 -2.16
CA LEU A 70 -6.32 -14.22 -1.87
C LEU A 70 -5.52 -13.98 -0.59
N LEU A 71 -4.97 -12.77 -0.41
CA LEU A 71 -4.18 -12.45 0.77
C LEU A 71 -5.02 -12.30 2.03
N MET A 72 -6.26 -11.81 1.93
CA MET A 72 -7.23 -11.81 3.04
C MET A 72 -7.59 -13.24 3.46
N ALA A 73 -7.85 -14.12 2.48
CA ALA A 73 -8.12 -15.53 2.74
C ALA A 73 -6.90 -16.22 3.38
N ALA A 74 -5.69 -15.98 2.84
CA ALA A 74 -4.45 -16.51 3.40
C ALA A 74 -4.27 -16.09 4.86
N GLU A 75 -4.48 -14.80 5.14
CA GLU A 75 -4.37 -14.26 6.49
C GLU A 75 -5.38 -14.90 7.44
N ALA A 76 -6.64 -15.01 7.03
CA ALA A 76 -7.69 -15.64 7.85
C ALA A 76 -7.35 -17.10 8.19
N TYR A 77 -6.87 -17.87 7.21
CA TYR A 77 -6.47 -19.26 7.43
C TYR A 77 -5.28 -19.39 8.38
N SER A 78 -4.25 -18.55 8.22
CA SER A 78 -3.03 -18.63 9.04
C SER A 78 -3.23 -18.05 10.44
N ALA A 79 -3.79 -16.83 10.55
CA ALA A 79 -3.98 -16.16 11.84
C ALA A 79 -5.05 -16.85 12.70
N GLY A 80 -6.04 -17.49 12.08
CA GLY A 80 -7.02 -18.31 12.78
C GLY A 80 -6.52 -19.70 13.18
N GLY A 81 -5.31 -20.10 12.76
CA GLY A 81 -4.77 -21.45 13.00
C GLY A 81 -5.60 -22.55 12.32
N ILE A 82 -6.24 -22.24 11.19
CA ILE A 82 -7.23 -23.11 10.54
C ILE A 82 -6.55 -24.07 9.56
N ASP A 83 -5.79 -23.54 8.59
CA ASP A 83 -5.15 -24.34 7.54
C ASP A 83 -3.99 -23.59 6.89
N ASP A 84 -2.78 -23.79 7.43
CA ASP A 84 -1.57 -23.19 6.88
C ASP A 84 -1.24 -23.68 5.46
N THR A 85 -1.71 -24.86 5.06
CA THR A 85 -1.49 -25.37 3.71
C THR A 85 -2.28 -24.55 2.70
N LYS A 86 -3.55 -24.25 2.99
CA LYS A 86 -4.35 -23.31 2.19
C LYS A 86 -3.80 -21.90 2.25
N ALA A 87 -3.40 -21.42 3.42
CA ALA A 87 -2.83 -20.08 3.55
C ALA A 87 -1.58 -19.89 2.67
N ARG A 88 -0.66 -20.86 2.70
CA ARG A 88 0.52 -20.86 1.81
C ARG A 88 0.14 -20.94 0.34
N ALA A 89 -0.85 -21.75 -0.03
CA ALA A 89 -1.26 -21.87 -1.42
C ALA A 89 -1.71 -20.52 -2.00
N TYR A 90 -2.58 -19.79 -1.29
CA TYR A 90 -3.03 -18.47 -1.72
C TYR A 90 -1.93 -17.41 -1.69
N LEU A 91 -1.04 -17.46 -0.70
CA LEU A 91 0.13 -16.59 -0.66
C LEU A 91 1.03 -16.81 -1.89
N ASN A 92 1.33 -18.07 -2.20
CA ASN A 92 2.21 -18.43 -3.30
C ASN A 92 1.59 -18.12 -4.67
N GLU A 93 0.28 -18.22 -4.85
CA GLU A 93 -0.39 -17.78 -6.09
C GLU A 93 -0.08 -16.31 -6.42
N VAL A 94 -0.10 -15.43 -5.41
CA VAL A 94 0.23 -14.01 -5.57
C VAL A 94 1.72 -13.79 -5.86
N ILE A 95 2.59 -14.52 -5.17
CA ILE A 95 4.04 -14.46 -5.35
C ILE A 95 4.40 -14.94 -6.76
N GLU A 96 3.93 -16.12 -7.16
CA GLU A 96 4.22 -16.74 -8.45
C GLU A 96 3.78 -15.85 -9.60
N ARG A 97 2.57 -15.26 -9.55
CA ARG A 97 2.12 -14.31 -10.56
C ARG A 97 3.06 -13.10 -10.66
N ALA A 98 3.56 -12.61 -9.52
CA ALA A 98 4.40 -11.42 -9.50
C ALA A 98 5.86 -11.67 -9.94
N PHE A 99 6.36 -12.91 -9.81
CA PHE A 99 7.71 -13.29 -10.23
C PHE A 99 7.77 -14.08 -11.55
N GLY A 100 6.63 -14.63 -12.00
CA GLY A 100 6.54 -15.50 -13.17
C GLY A 100 7.14 -16.89 -12.96
N ASN A 101 7.42 -17.31 -11.72
CA ASN A 101 8.01 -18.61 -11.37
C ASN A 101 7.76 -18.96 -9.89
N THR A 102 8.15 -20.18 -9.50
CA THR A 102 7.96 -20.74 -8.15
C THR A 102 9.16 -20.57 -7.22
N SER A 103 10.25 -19.93 -7.65
CA SER A 103 11.51 -19.83 -6.90
C SER A 103 11.39 -19.01 -5.61
N HIS A 104 10.30 -18.25 -5.46
CA HIS A 104 10.02 -17.40 -4.30
C HIS A 104 8.93 -17.97 -3.38
N ASN A 105 8.50 -19.20 -3.59
CA ASN A 105 7.43 -19.80 -2.81
C ASN A 105 7.79 -19.93 -1.33
N VAL A 106 6.82 -19.59 -0.49
CA VAL A 106 6.91 -19.68 0.97
C VAL A 106 6.49 -21.07 1.41
N THR A 107 7.28 -21.64 2.31
CA THR A 107 7.04 -22.96 2.95
C THR A 107 6.76 -22.86 4.45
N ALA A 108 6.75 -21.64 5.01
CA ALA A 108 6.55 -21.38 6.43
C ALA A 108 5.15 -21.78 6.94
N SER A 109 5.02 -21.94 8.25
CA SER A 109 3.78 -22.22 8.97
C SER A 109 3.68 -21.39 10.25
N GLY A 110 2.51 -21.43 10.89
CA GLY A 110 2.23 -20.77 12.16
C GLY A 110 2.38 -19.24 12.09
N PRO A 111 2.73 -18.60 13.21
CA PRO A 111 2.86 -17.14 13.27
C PRO A 111 3.83 -16.55 12.24
N GLY A 112 4.89 -17.29 11.89
CA GLY A 112 5.83 -16.87 10.85
C GLY A 112 5.20 -16.78 9.47
N LEU A 113 4.22 -17.64 9.15
CA LEU A 113 3.45 -17.53 7.92
C LEU A 113 2.54 -16.29 7.92
N THR A 114 1.88 -16.00 9.04
CA THR A 114 1.04 -14.80 9.17
C THR A 114 1.85 -13.52 8.94
N ASP A 115 3.05 -13.40 9.51
CA ASP A 115 3.90 -12.23 9.28
C ASP A 115 4.38 -12.12 7.82
N LEU A 116 4.65 -13.25 7.14
CA LEU A 116 4.96 -13.26 5.71
C LEU A 116 3.76 -12.81 4.86
N ILE A 117 2.54 -13.21 5.21
CA ILE A 117 1.31 -12.75 4.53
C ILE A 117 1.13 -11.23 4.72
N LEU A 118 1.29 -10.71 5.94
CA LEU A 118 1.20 -9.26 6.19
C LEU A 118 2.28 -8.47 5.45
N LYS A 119 3.49 -9.02 5.35
CA LYS A 119 4.57 -8.45 4.53
C LYS A 119 4.19 -8.47 3.05
N GLU A 120 3.55 -9.53 2.59
CA GLU A 120 3.11 -9.67 1.22
C GLU A 120 2.02 -8.67 0.86
N ARG A 121 1.01 -8.51 1.71
CA ARG A 121 -0.02 -7.46 1.58
C ARG A 121 0.60 -6.10 1.38
N ARG A 122 1.63 -5.75 2.18
CA ARG A 122 2.36 -4.48 2.02
C ARG A 122 3.02 -4.34 0.65
N LEU A 123 3.62 -5.40 0.11
CA LEU A 123 4.35 -5.35 -1.15
C LEU A 123 3.42 -5.32 -2.35
N GLU A 124 2.39 -6.17 -2.34
CA GLU A 124 1.44 -6.33 -3.43
C GLU A 124 0.49 -5.12 -3.53
N LEU A 125 0.02 -4.62 -2.39
CA LEU A 125 -1.00 -3.58 -2.28
C LEU A 125 -0.45 -2.16 -2.02
N VAL A 126 0.85 -1.96 -2.27
CA VAL A 126 1.47 -0.64 -2.07
C VAL A 126 0.78 0.41 -2.96
N GLY A 127 0.46 1.55 -2.34
CA GLY A 127 -0.22 2.66 -3.02
C GLY A 127 -1.71 2.46 -3.26
N GLU A 128 -2.33 1.41 -2.69
CA GLU A 128 -3.76 1.09 -2.87
C GLU A 128 -4.61 1.38 -1.61
N GLY A 129 -4.08 2.10 -0.62
CA GLY A 129 -4.87 2.55 0.54
C GLY A 129 -5.02 1.56 1.70
N HIS A 130 -4.47 0.33 1.61
CA HIS A 130 -4.67 -0.69 2.66
C HIS A 130 -3.74 -0.55 3.88
N ARG A 131 -2.53 -0.02 3.69
CA ARG A 131 -1.44 -0.18 4.69
C ARG A 131 -1.78 0.42 6.06
N PHE A 132 -2.45 1.56 6.10
CA PHE A 132 -2.86 2.19 7.36
C PHE A 132 -3.81 1.27 8.13
N PHE A 133 -4.90 0.82 7.47
CA PHE A 133 -5.90 -0.04 8.08
C PHE A 133 -5.34 -1.41 8.49
N ASP A 134 -4.46 -2.00 7.66
CA ASP A 134 -3.75 -3.23 8.01
C ASP A 134 -2.91 -3.07 9.28
N LEU A 135 -2.22 -1.94 9.44
CA LEU A 135 -1.44 -1.66 10.65
C LEU A 135 -2.31 -1.43 11.88
N VAL A 136 -3.42 -0.71 11.74
CA VAL A 136 -4.35 -0.43 12.84
C VAL A 136 -5.02 -1.72 13.31
N ARG A 137 -5.62 -2.51 12.40
CA ARG A 137 -6.35 -3.73 12.76
C ARG A 137 -5.45 -4.85 13.33
N THR A 138 -4.15 -4.82 13.03
CA THR A 138 -3.17 -5.78 13.56
C THR A 138 -2.43 -5.26 14.79
N GLY A 139 -2.76 -4.06 15.29
CA GLY A 139 -2.08 -3.44 16.44
C GLY A 139 -0.62 -3.06 16.17
N LYS A 140 -0.19 -3.03 14.90
CA LYS A 140 1.20 -2.75 14.51
C LYS A 140 1.46 -1.27 14.22
N ALA A 141 0.42 -0.42 14.27
CA ALA A 141 0.51 1.01 13.93
C ALA A 141 1.48 1.79 14.82
N ALA A 142 1.36 1.70 16.15
CA ALA A 142 2.20 2.44 17.10
C ALA A 142 3.70 2.13 16.97
N GLY A 143 4.06 0.88 16.61
CA GLY A 143 5.45 0.49 16.37
C GLY A 143 5.97 0.77 14.95
N THR A 144 5.10 1.24 14.03
CA THR A 144 5.45 1.40 12.61
C THR A 144 5.35 2.84 12.12
N ILE A 145 4.39 3.63 12.62
CA ILE A 145 4.12 4.99 12.14
C ILE A 145 4.70 5.99 13.15
N PRO A 146 5.72 6.79 12.78
CA PRO A 146 6.24 7.84 13.64
C PRO A 146 5.14 8.83 14.05
N GLY A 147 5.07 9.18 15.34
CA GLY A 147 4.06 10.08 15.89
C GLY A 147 2.68 9.45 16.10
N PHE A 148 2.52 8.15 15.89
CA PHE A 148 1.26 7.46 16.16
C PHE A 148 1.03 7.30 17.67
N THR A 149 -0.13 7.76 18.16
CA THR A 149 -0.55 7.63 19.57
C THR A 149 -1.62 6.55 19.65
N ALA A 150 -1.30 5.46 20.34
CA ALA A 150 -2.23 4.34 20.52
C ALA A 150 -3.43 4.75 21.38
N GLY A 151 -4.62 4.26 21.02
CA GLY A 151 -5.88 4.64 21.63
C GLY A 151 -6.41 6.02 21.21
N LYS A 152 -5.85 6.62 20.15
CA LYS A 152 -6.28 7.89 19.57
C LYS A 152 -6.24 7.83 18.05
N HIS A 153 -5.06 7.60 17.46
CA HIS A 153 -4.85 7.71 16.01
C HIS A 153 -5.40 6.51 15.21
N GLU A 154 -6.02 5.52 15.86
CA GLU A 154 -6.79 4.45 15.23
C GLU A 154 -8.09 4.97 14.60
N LEU A 155 -8.64 6.06 15.12
CA LEU A 155 -9.88 6.68 14.67
C LEU A 155 -9.64 8.14 14.26
N PHE A 156 -10.40 8.61 13.29
CA PHE A 156 -10.46 10.04 12.97
C PHE A 156 -11.26 10.79 14.02
N PRO A 157 -10.97 12.07 14.30
CA PRO A 157 -11.85 12.90 15.12
C PRO A 157 -13.22 13.02 14.43
N ILE A 158 -14.28 12.94 15.22
CA ILE A 158 -15.61 13.35 14.75
C ILE A 158 -15.57 14.87 14.54
N PRO A 159 -15.97 15.38 13.37
CA PRO A 159 -15.99 16.82 13.13
C PRO A 159 -16.82 17.55 14.18
N PHE A 160 -16.29 18.65 14.72
CA PHE A 160 -16.91 19.36 15.84
C PHE A 160 -18.34 19.85 15.54
N GLU A 161 -18.60 20.30 14.31
CA GLU A 161 -19.94 20.74 13.91
C GLU A 161 -20.97 19.60 13.93
N GLU A 162 -20.57 18.37 13.60
CA GLU A 162 -21.46 17.20 13.69
C GLU A 162 -21.87 16.90 15.14
N ILE A 163 -20.93 17.05 16.09
CA ILE A 163 -21.22 16.92 17.53
C ILE A 163 -22.24 18.00 17.96
N ARG A 164 -22.07 19.23 17.49
CA ARG A 164 -23.00 20.33 17.79
C ARG A 164 -24.39 20.07 17.21
N PHE A 165 -24.47 19.63 15.96
CA PHE A 165 -25.75 19.32 15.31
C PHE A 165 -26.47 18.13 15.95
N SER A 166 -25.72 17.18 16.52
CA SER A 166 -26.31 16.08 17.30
C SER A 166 -26.95 16.54 18.62
N ASN A 167 -26.88 17.83 18.98
CA ASN A 167 -27.31 18.39 20.26
C ASN A 167 -26.68 17.66 21.47
N GLY A 168 -25.40 17.27 21.33
CA GLY A 168 -24.65 16.58 22.37
C GLY A 168 -24.93 15.09 22.50
N ASN A 169 -25.69 14.48 21.57
CA ASN A 169 -25.93 13.04 21.57
C ASN A 169 -24.70 12.21 21.12
N TRP A 170 -23.73 12.85 20.47
CA TRP A 170 -22.49 12.19 20.04
C TRP A 170 -21.32 12.64 20.91
N GLY A 171 -20.62 11.66 21.50
CA GLY A 171 -19.33 11.87 22.16
C GLY A 171 -18.17 11.80 21.17
N GLN A 172 -17.08 12.50 21.46
CA GLN A 172 -15.86 12.45 20.64
C GLN A 172 -15.16 11.08 20.74
N ASN A 173 -14.43 10.70 19.70
CA ASN A 173 -13.54 9.54 19.72
C ASN A 173 -12.41 9.72 20.76
N PRO A 174 -11.91 8.63 21.36
CA PRO A 174 -10.91 8.71 22.41
C PRO A 174 -9.68 9.56 22.03
N GLY A 175 -9.29 10.49 22.91
CA GLY A 175 -8.07 11.29 22.78
C GLY A 175 -8.17 12.54 21.89
N TYR A 176 -9.34 12.88 21.35
CA TYR A 176 -9.60 14.12 20.59
C TYR A 176 -10.47 15.12 21.34
#